data_AF-A0A7S0QCR1-F1
#
_entry.id   AF-A0A7S0QCR1-F1
#
_cell.length_a   1.000
_cell.length_b   1.000
_cell.length_c   1.000
_cell.angle_alpha   90.00
_cell.angle_beta   90.00
_cell.angle_gamma   90.00
#
_symmetry.space_group_name_H-M   'P 1'
#
loop_
_entity.id
_entity.type
_entity.pdbx_description
1 polymer ?
#
loop_
_entity_poly.entity_id
_entity_poly.type
_entity_poly.pdbx_seq_one_letter_code
_entity_poly.pdbx_strand_id
1 'polypeptide(L)'
;GHLTGIYRYKYKTIYQIRVCKSIQKILYKKLNKNKKSIAFGFWAPFWRVWLFFMRGVSPVLQRWLSNLVSRHFFGRIKSKKTLQLTKQRINTYYDIELKKILLNEFEKITKKTSNKNCTKIFTRTINKAWKCWKANLPWTKNNISFQYQKLIIKYLKVKSEWYIQTTFIDREKIRRGSKIDKILIKKNTGKMTRLWFRAEQNRQMNYIEKGPYILFSEILQAFNIFSEWLNLIRFPLISLPCFSQKSDLKLLVLSVENIRENNLHLGINSGKFNNESKKLENILNNPYLTLKSIKEK
;
A
#
# COMPACT_ATOMS: atom_id res chain seq x y z
N GLY A 1 -13.83 -39.11 -4.63
CA GLY A 1 -13.55 -37.78 -5.18
C GLY A 1 -14.74 -37.28 -5.96
N HIS A 2 -14.97 -37.86 -7.14
CA HIS A 2 -16.12 -37.57 -8.00
C HIS A 2 -17.46 -37.86 -7.31
N LEU A 3 -17.58 -39.01 -6.64
CA LEU A 3 -18.85 -39.46 -6.04
C LEU A 3 -19.30 -38.66 -4.79
N THR A 4 -18.38 -38.17 -3.95
CA THR A 4 -18.74 -37.64 -2.61
C THR A 4 -18.41 -36.17 -2.37
N GLY A 5 -17.44 -35.57 -3.08
CA GLY A 5 -17.11 -34.16 -2.88
C GLY A 5 -16.45 -33.75 -1.54
N ILE A 6 -16.02 -34.70 -0.69
CA ILE A 6 -15.46 -34.44 0.67
C ILE A 6 -14.32 -33.40 0.69
N TYR A 7 -13.55 -33.29 -0.40
CA TYR A 7 -12.45 -32.33 -0.54
C TYR A 7 -12.86 -30.86 -0.44
N ARG A 8 -14.15 -30.54 -0.66
CA ARG A 8 -14.68 -29.19 -0.48
C ARG A 8 -14.63 -28.74 0.98
N TYR A 9 -14.93 -29.65 1.91
CA TYR A 9 -14.95 -29.37 3.35
C TYR A 9 -13.58 -29.62 4.02
N LYS A 10 -12.79 -30.56 3.49
CA LYS A 10 -11.44 -30.84 3.96
C LYS A 10 -10.49 -31.09 2.79
N TYR A 11 -9.86 -30.03 2.30
CA TYR A 11 -8.99 -30.07 1.11
C TYR A 11 -7.82 -31.06 1.24
N LYS A 12 -7.32 -31.31 2.46
CA LYS A 12 -6.25 -32.29 2.71
C LYS A 12 -6.59 -33.72 2.23
N THR A 13 -7.88 -34.05 2.10
CA THR A 13 -8.36 -35.34 1.54
C THR A 13 -7.91 -35.60 0.10
N ILE A 14 -7.49 -34.56 -0.63
CA ILE A 14 -6.92 -34.69 -1.97
C ILE A 14 -5.69 -35.60 -1.96
N TYR A 15 -4.93 -35.64 -0.87
CA TYR A 15 -3.81 -36.56 -0.73
C TYR A 15 -4.25 -38.02 -0.92
N GLN A 16 -5.28 -38.46 -0.18
CA GLN A 16 -5.83 -39.81 -0.30
C GLN A 16 -6.41 -40.07 -1.69
N ILE A 17 -7.07 -39.09 -2.30
CA ILE A 17 -7.58 -39.21 -3.68
C ILE A 17 -6.44 -39.41 -4.67
N ARG A 18 -5.31 -38.70 -4.52
CA ARG A 18 -4.12 -38.87 -5.37
C ARG A 18 -3.50 -40.25 -5.17
N VAL A 19 -3.38 -40.74 -3.94
CA VAL A 19 -2.86 -42.08 -3.63
C VAL A 19 -3.73 -43.16 -4.29
N CYS A 20 -5.05 -43.07 -4.14
CA CYS A 20 -5.99 -43.98 -4.82
C CYS A 20 -5.81 -43.94 -6.34
N LYS A 21 -5.69 -42.76 -6.95
CA LYS A 21 -5.41 -42.65 -8.40
C LYS A 21 -4.07 -43.28 -8.80
N SER A 22 -3.03 -43.15 -7.98
CA SER A 22 -1.73 -43.80 -8.23
C SER A 22 -1.81 -45.32 -8.14
N ILE A 23 -2.50 -45.85 -7.12
CA ILE A 23 -2.78 -47.28 -6.96
C ILE A 23 -3.55 -47.81 -8.17
N GLN A 24 -4.60 -47.09 -8.60
CA GLN A 24 -5.39 -47.43 -9.78
C GLN A 24 -4.51 -47.55 -11.04
N LYS A 25 -3.60 -46.59 -11.28
CA LYS A 25 -2.66 -46.65 -12.40
C LYS A 25 -1.74 -47.88 -12.34
N ILE A 26 -1.22 -48.22 -11.16
CA ILE A 26 -0.35 -49.39 -10.98
C ILE A 26 -1.13 -50.68 -11.25
N LEU A 27 -2.33 -50.79 -10.70
CA LEU A 27 -3.19 -51.96 -10.90
C LEU A 27 -3.55 -52.14 -12.36
N TYR A 28 -3.95 -51.08 -13.07
CA TYR A 28 -4.20 -51.18 -14.51
C TYR A 28 -2.96 -51.58 -15.31
N LYS A 29 -1.77 -51.02 -15.00
CA LYS A 29 -0.53 -51.41 -15.70
C LYS A 29 -0.16 -52.88 -15.49
N LYS A 30 -0.38 -53.42 -14.29
CA LYS A 30 -0.02 -54.82 -13.97
C LYS A 30 -1.07 -55.82 -14.47
N LEU A 31 -2.35 -55.48 -14.37
CA LEU A 31 -3.47 -56.38 -14.71
C LEU A 31 -3.81 -56.37 -16.20
N ASN A 32 -3.63 -55.25 -16.90
CA ASN A 32 -3.98 -55.14 -18.32
C ASN A 32 -2.87 -55.63 -19.27
N LYS A 33 -1.87 -56.39 -18.80
CA LYS A 33 -0.81 -56.94 -19.66
C LYS A 33 -1.33 -57.93 -20.71
N ASN A 34 -2.45 -58.63 -20.46
CA ASN A 34 -2.91 -59.72 -21.32
C ASN A 34 -4.24 -59.48 -22.06
N LYS A 35 -4.97 -58.38 -21.80
CA LYS A 35 -6.13 -57.88 -22.58
C LYS A 35 -6.63 -56.58 -21.94
N LYS A 36 -7.32 -55.72 -22.71
CA LYS A 36 -8.02 -54.52 -22.20
C LYS A 36 -9.27 -54.92 -21.39
N SER A 37 -9.12 -55.73 -20.35
CA SER A 37 -10.18 -55.88 -19.35
C SER A 37 -10.12 -54.69 -18.40
N ILE A 38 -11.27 -54.11 -18.10
CA ILE A 38 -11.39 -53.18 -16.98
C ILE A 38 -11.01 -53.99 -15.74
N ALA A 39 -9.88 -53.68 -15.12
CA ALA A 39 -9.43 -54.33 -13.90
C ALA A 39 -10.52 -54.21 -12.81
N PHE A 40 -11.41 -55.19 -12.77
CA PHE A 40 -12.52 -55.29 -11.84
C PHE A 40 -12.07 -56.07 -10.61
N GLY A 41 -12.34 -55.52 -9.41
CA GLY A 41 -12.37 -56.32 -8.18
C GLY A 41 -11.23 -56.12 -7.17
N PHE A 42 -10.09 -55.51 -7.51
CA PHE A 42 -9.02 -55.30 -6.53
C PHE A 42 -9.20 -54.01 -5.70
N TRP A 43 -10.23 -53.99 -4.84
CA TRP A 43 -10.61 -52.84 -4.03
C TRP A 43 -9.85 -52.71 -2.70
N ALA A 44 -9.20 -53.79 -2.22
CA ALA A 44 -8.54 -53.83 -0.91
C ALA A 44 -7.51 -52.71 -0.66
N PRO A 45 -6.62 -52.34 -1.62
CA PRO A 45 -5.70 -51.21 -1.42
C PRO A 45 -6.42 -49.87 -1.28
N PHE A 46 -7.48 -49.65 -2.05
CA PHE A 46 -8.28 -48.42 -1.96
C PHE A 46 -9.00 -48.33 -0.62
N TRP A 47 -9.57 -49.45 -0.16
CA TRP A 47 -10.24 -49.53 1.13
C TRP A 47 -9.30 -49.24 2.30
N ARG A 48 -8.07 -49.79 2.29
CA ARG A 48 -7.05 -49.50 3.32
C ARG A 48 -6.73 -48.02 3.41
N VAL A 49 -6.60 -47.32 2.26
CA VAL A 49 -6.36 -45.86 2.23
C VAL A 49 -7.49 -45.10 2.95
N TRP A 50 -8.74 -45.49 2.70
CA TRP A 50 -9.90 -44.85 3.32
C TRP A 50 -10.07 -45.21 4.79
N LEU A 51 -9.73 -46.43 5.22
CA LEU A 51 -9.69 -46.80 6.63
C LEU A 51 -8.70 -45.95 7.43
N PHE A 52 -7.46 -45.80 6.94
CA PHE A 52 -6.47 -44.96 7.62
C PHE A 52 -6.88 -43.49 7.66
N PHE A 53 -7.58 -43.02 6.62
CA PHE A 53 -8.20 -41.70 6.63
C PHE A 53 -9.26 -41.58 7.74
N MET A 54 -10.19 -42.53 7.84
CA MET A 54 -11.23 -42.53 8.86
C MET A 54 -10.64 -42.59 10.28
N ARG A 55 -9.60 -43.40 10.49
CA ARG A 55 -8.86 -43.47 11.76
C ARG A 55 -8.34 -42.09 12.20
N GLY A 56 -7.72 -41.34 11.28
CA GLY A 56 -7.17 -40.01 11.58
C GLY A 56 -8.22 -38.89 11.68
N VAL A 57 -9.38 -39.06 11.04
CA VAL A 57 -10.44 -38.05 11.01
C VAL A 57 -11.43 -38.22 12.16
N SER A 58 -11.61 -39.43 12.67
CA SER A 58 -12.49 -39.75 13.80
C SER A 58 -12.33 -38.80 15.01
N PRO A 59 -11.13 -38.60 15.61
CA PRO A 59 -10.99 -37.71 16.77
C PRO A 59 -11.27 -36.24 16.44
N VAL A 60 -10.98 -35.82 15.20
CA VAL A 60 -11.26 -34.45 14.75
C VAL A 60 -12.76 -34.22 14.61
N LEU A 61 -13.47 -35.16 14.00
CA LEU A 61 -14.93 -35.11 13.86
C LEU A 61 -15.61 -35.21 15.22
N GLN A 62 -15.18 -36.11 16.11
CA GLN A 62 -15.70 -36.21 17.46
C GLN A 62 -15.64 -34.85 18.17
N ARG A 63 -14.48 -34.17 18.12
CA ARG A 63 -14.33 -32.84 18.71
C ARG A 63 -15.21 -31.78 18.04
N TRP A 64 -15.33 -31.80 16.72
CA TRP A 64 -16.15 -30.82 15.99
C TRP A 64 -17.65 -31.02 16.23
N LEU A 65 -18.12 -32.26 16.19
CA LEU A 65 -19.48 -32.65 16.47
C LEU A 65 -19.83 -32.39 17.93
N SER A 66 -18.97 -32.75 18.87
CA SER A 66 -19.16 -32.43 20.29
C SER A 66 -19.28 -30.91 20.51
N ASN A 67 -18.43 -30.10 19.87
CA ASN A 67 -18.56 -28.64 19.92
C ASN A 67 -19.83 -28.10 19.24
N LEU A 68 -20.31 -28.75 18.19
CA LEU A 68 -21.54 -28.36 17.50
C LEU A 68 -22.76 -28.68 18.37
N VAL A 69 -22.82 -29.91 18.88
CA VAL A 69 -23.87 -30.43 19.75
C VAL A 69 -23.94 -29.62 21.04
N SER A 70 -22.81 -29.38 21.70
CA SER A 70 -22.77 -28.54 22.90
C SER A 70 -23.23 -27.11 22.63
N ARG A 71 -22.87 -26.51 21.48
CA ARG A 71 -23.38 -25.19 21.09
C ARG A 71 -24.87 -25.20 20.75
N HIS A 72 -25.39 -26.33 20.26
CA HIS A 72 -26.80 -26.48 19.92
C HIS A 72 -27.66 -26.55 21.18
N PHE A 73 -27.26 -27.38 22.15
CA PHE A 73 -28.00 -27.56 23.40
C PHE A 73 -27.77 -26.44 24.42
N PHE A 74 -26.52 -26.02 24.64
CA PHE A 74 -26.18 -25.04 25.69
C PHE A 74 -26.03 -23.60 25.17
N GLY A 75 -26.21 -23.39 23.86
CA GLY A 75 -26.03 -22.09 23.23
C GLY A 75 -24.57 -21.61 23.17
N ARG A 76 -24.35 -20.39 22.67
CA ARG A 76 -23.02 -19.77 22.63
C ARG A 76 -22.77 -19.02 23.94
N ILE A 77 -21.73 -19.44 24.66
CA ILE A 77 -21.23 -18.68 25.82
C ILE A 77 -20.79 -17.29 25.33
N LYS A 78 -21.49 -16.23 25.76
CA LYS A 78 -21.16 -14.82 25.47
C LYS A 78 -19.97 -14.30 26.30
N SER A 79 -19.20 -15.18 26.93
CA SER A 79 -18.01 -14.77 27.68
C SER A 79 -17.02 -14.15 26.71
N LYS A 80 -16.43 -13.03 27.13
CA LYS A 80 -15.37 -12.34 26.38
C LYS A 80 -14.15 -13.26 26.31
N LYS A 81 -14.13 -14.21 25.38
CA LYS A 81 -12.88 -14.90 25.02
C LYS A 81 -11.88 -13.81 24.65
N THR A 82 -10.72 -13.83 25.29
CA THR A 82 -9.62 -12.92 24.97
C THR A 82 -9.22 -13.15 23.51
N LEU A 83 -9.70 -12.27 22.64
CA LEU A 83 -9.43 -12.39 21.20
C LEU A 83 -7.94 -12.21 20.98
N GLN A 84 -7.29 -13.25 20.46
CA GLN A 84 -5.88 -13.16 20.06
C GLN A 84 -5.70 -12.06 19.00
N LEU A 85 -4.58 -11.37 19.09
CA LEU A 85 -4.23 -10.29 18.17
C LEU A 85 -3.94 -10.84 16.78
N THR A 86 -4.88 -10.65 15.85
CA THR A 86 -4.70 -10.99 14.44
C THR A 86 -4.14 -9.80 13.67
N LYS A 87 -3.55 -10.07 12.49
CA LYS A 87 -2.95 -9.06 11.59
C LYS A 87 -3.85 -7.84 11.33
N GLN A 88 -5.15 -8.05 11.24
CA GLN A 88 -6.13 -6.98 10.97
C GLN A 88 -6.18 -5.92 12.09
N ARG A 89 -5.91 -6.31 13.34
CA ARG A 89 -6.12 -5.48 14.53
C ARG A 89 -4.83 -4.91 15.14
N ILE A 90 -3.66 -5.28 14.63
CA ILE A 90 -2.36 -4.85 15.17
C ILE A 90 -2.30 -3.32 15.32
N ASN A 91 -2.60 -2.58 14.25
CA ASN A 91 -2.53 -1.11 14.27
C ASN A 91 -3.53 -0.49 15.24
N THR A 92 -4.75 -1.05 15.33
CA THR A 92 -5.77 -0.54 16.24
C THR A 92 -5.40 -0.76 17.70
N TYR A 93 -4.82 -1.91 18.04
CA TYR A 93 -4.39 -2.18 19.40
C TYR A 93 -3.18 -1.34 19.78
N TYR A 94 -2.22 -1.17 18.86
CA TYR A 94 -1.10 -0.27 19.07
C TYR A 94 -1.56 1.16 19.38
N ASP A 95 -2.52 1.69 18.62
CA ASP A 95 -3.11 3.02 18.89
C ASP A 95 -3.86 3.09 20.23
N ILE A 96 -4.54 2.01 20.64
CA ILE A 96 -5.25 1.93 21.93
C ILE A 96 -4.26 1.91 23.08
N GLU A 97 -3.22 1.09 23.00
CA GLU A 97 -2.20 0.93 24.02
C GLU A 97 -1.41 2.22 24.22
N LEU A 98 -0.93 2.84 23.14
CA LEU A 98 -0.28 4.14 23.22
C LEU A 98 -1.16 5.21 23.85
N LYS A 99 -2.45 5.25 23.49
CA LYS A 99 -3.39 6.21 24.09
C LYS A 99 -3.61 5.95 25.57
N LYS A 100 -3.69 4.68 26.00
CA LYS A 100 -3.80 4.32 27.42
C LYS A 100 -2.58 4.79 28.20
N ILE A 101 -1.37 4.53 27.70
CA ILE A 101 -0.12 4.97 28.33
C ILE A 101 -0.13 6.48 28.52
N LEU A 102 -0.51 7.24 27.49
CA LEU A 102 -0.59 8.69 27.58
C LEU A 102 -1.66 9.20 28.52
N LEU A 103 -2.84 8.58 28.54
CA LEU A 103 -3.92 8.99 29.44
C LEU A 103 -3.52 8.76 30.89
N ASN A 104 -2.84 7.64 31.18
CA ASN A 104 -2.28 7.37 32.51
C ASN A 104 -1.21 8.42 32.89
N GLU A 105 -0.32 8.82 31.97
CA GLU A 105 0.66 9.88 32.22
C GLU A 105 -0.02 11.25 32.40
N PHE A 106 -1.06 11.55 31.63
CA PHE A 106 -1.83 12.78 31.73
C PHE A 106 -2.56 12.87 33.08
N GLU A 107 -3.19 11.79 33.53
CA GLU A 107 -3.88 11.72 34.82
C GLU A 107 -2.91 12.00 35.99
N LYS A 108 -1.69 11.42 35.95
CA LYS A 108 -0.63 11.67 36.93
C LYS A 108 -0.24 13.15 37.03
N ILE A 109 -0.17 13.87 35.90
CA ILE A 109 0.16 15.30 35.88
C ILE A 109 -1.00 16.14 36.43
N THR A 110 -2.24 15.80 36.08
CA THR A 110 -3.40 16.58 36.52
C THR A 110 -3.69 16.48 38.02
N LYS A 111 -3.16 15.47 38.73
CA LYS A 111 -3.30 15.21 40.18
C LYS A 111 -4.75 15.18 40.73
N LYS A 112 -5.77 15.31 39.87
CA LYS A 112 -7.21 15.22 40.17
C LYS A 112 -7.84 14.16 39.28
N THR A 113 -8.94 13.55 39.73
CA THR A 113 -9.81 12.71 38.89
C THR A 113 -10.25 13.54 37.68
N SER A 114 -9.59 13.29 36.55
CA SER A 114 -9.70 14.18 35.40
C SER A 114 -11.14 14.24 34.90
N ASN A 115 -11.66 15.46 34.67
CA ASN A 115 -12.95 15.62 33.99
C ASN A 115 -12.88 14.90 32.63
N LYS A 116 -13.87 14.04 32.34
CA LYS A 116 -13.99 13.32 31.05
C LYS A 116 -13.88 14.25 29.83
N ASN A 117 -14.17 15.55 30.01
CA ASN A 117 -14.04 16.57 28.97
C ASN A 117 -12.58 16.95 28.71
N CYS A 118 -11.72 17.05 29.73
CA CYS A 118 -10.30 17.36 29.58
C CYS A 118 -9.58 16.24 28.83
N THR A 119 -9.86 14.97 29.16
CA THR A 119 -9.28 13.82 28.45
C THR A 119 -9.75 13.74 26.99
N LYS A 120 -11.01 14.07 26.71
CA LYS A 120 -11.53 14.21 25.33
C LYS A 120 -10.83 15.33 24.56
N ILE A 121 -10.64 16.51 25.17
CA ILE A 121 -9.93 17.63 24.54
C ILE A 121 -8.47 17.22 24.25
N PHE A 122 -7.79 16.61 25.22
CA PHE A 122 -6.42 16.13 25.07
C PHE A 122 -6.26 15.07 23.98
N THR A 123 -7.16 14.09 23.90
CA THR A 123 -7.12 13.10 22.80
C THR A 123 -7.37 13.75 21.43
N ARG A 124 -8.23 14.76 21.34
CA ARG A 124 -8.41 15.56 20.12
C ARG A 124 -7.15 16.36 19.77
N THR A 125 -6.47 16.96 20.76
CA THR A 125 -5.24 17.73 20.51
C THR A 125 -4.13 16.83 19.99
N ILE A 126 -3.96 15.64 20.57
CA ILE A 126 -3.00 14.62 20.12
C ILE A 126 -3.29 14.18 18.68
N ASN A 127 -4.57 13.88 18.37
CA ASN A 127 -4.94 13.48 17.01
C ASN A 127 -4.67 14.60 16.00
N LYS A 128 -4.89 15.88 16.36
CA LYS A 128 -4.56 17.04 15.53
C LYS A 128 -3.04 17.14 15.34
N ALA A 129 -2.26 17.02 16.42
CA ALA A 129 -0.80 17.03 16.38
C ALA A 129 -0.23 15.94 15.45
N TRP A 130 -0.78 14.71 15.51
CA TRP A 130 -0.39 13.63 14.60
C TRP A 130 -0.73 13.92 13.13
N LYS A 131 -1.86 14.59 12.86
CA LYS A 131 -2.21 15.03 11.49
C LYS A 131 -1.24 16.09 10.98
N CYS A 132 -0.89 17.09 11.81
CA CYS A 132 0.10 18.11 11.48
C CYS A 132 1.47 17.48 11.17
N TRP A 133 1.93 16.55 12.01
CA TRP A 133 3.19 15.82 11.78
C TRP A 133 3.19 15.07 10.44
N LYS A 134 2.08 14.43 10.06
CA LYS A 134 1.96 13.72 8.76
C LYS A 134 1.92 14.66 7.54
N ALA A 135 1.50 15.91 7.73
CA ALA A 135 1.46 16.93 6.69
C ALA A 135 2.74 17.78 6.65
N ASN A 136 3.71 17.50 7.52
CA ASN A 136 4.92 18.29 7.75
C ASN A 136 4.63 19.78 8.09
N LEU A 137 3.54 20.04 8.81
CA LEU A 137 3.19 21.38 9.27
C LEU A 137 3.72 21.59 10.70
N PRO A 138 4.28 22.77 11.01
CA PRO A 138 4.67 23.11 12.37
C PRO A 138 3.44 23.08 13.28
N TRP A 139 3.58 22.48 14.46
CA TRP A 139 2.53 22.45 15.46
C TRP A 139 2.92 23.36 16.62
N THR A 140 2.37 24.57 16.62
CA THR A 140 2.42 25.49 17.75
C THR A 140 0.99 25.73 18.21
N LYS A 141 0.74 25.55 19.51
CA LYS A 141 -0.53 25.93 20.13
C LYS A 141 -0.21 26.88 21.26
N ASN A 142 -0.70 28.11 21.16
CA ASN A 142 -0.25 29.21 22.00
C ASN A 142 -0.69 29.11 23.48
N ASN A 143 -1.60 28.18 23.84
CA ASN A 143 -2.20 28.14 25.17
C ASN A 143 -2.10 26.76 25.86
N ILE A 144 -1.00 26.02 25.69
CA ILE A 144 -0.79 24.72 26.34
C ILE A 144 0.39 24.80 27.32
N SER A 145 0.21 24.33 28.56
CA SER A 145 1.31 24.24 29.54
C SER A 145 2.45 23.35 29.01
N PHE A 146 3.68 23.76 29.29
CA PHE A 146 4.91 23.10 28.85
C PHE A 146 4.93 21.58 29.15
N GLN A 147 4.40 21.17 30.30
CA GLN A 147 4.33 19.74 30.68
C GLN A 147 3.46 18.93 29.71
N TYR A 148 2.31 19.46 29.27
CA TYR A 148 1.45 18.80 28.29
C TYR A 148 2.07 18.80 26.89
N GLN A 149 2.79 19.87 26.53
CA GLN A 149 3.53 19.93 25.26
C GLN A 149 4.61 18.83 25.20
N LYS A 150 5.38 18.65 26.28
CA LYS A 150 6.39 17.59 26.38
C LYS A 150 5.79 16.19 26.21
N LEU A 151 4.63 15.93 26.83
CA LEU A 151 3.89 14.66 26.64
C LEU A 151 3.47 14.43 25.19
N ILE A 152 2.93 15.46 24.53
CA ILE A 152 2.51 15.37 23.13
C ILE A 152 3.70 15.13 22.21
N ILE A 153 4.83 15.81 22.43
CA ILE A 153 6.06 15.61 21.66
C ILE A 153 6.59 14.18 21.87
N LYS A 154 6.61 13.68 23.11
CA LYS A 154 6.99 12.28 23.42
C LYS A 154 6.11 11.29 22.66
N TYR A 155 4.79 11.49 22.66
CA TYR A 155 3.86 10.67 21.88
C TYR A 155 4.15 10.71 20.38
N LEU A 156 4.33 11.92 19.83
CA LEU A 156 4.59 12.09 18.41
C LEU A 156 5.88 11.38 18.01
N LYS A 157 6.93 11.48 18.83
CA LYS A 157 8.21 10.79 18.61
C LYS A 157 8.01 9.28 18.53
N VAL A 158 7.45 8.66 19.58
CA VAL A 158 7.22 7.21 19.62
C VAL A 158 6.36 6.73 18.45
N LYS A 159 5.26 7.45 18.15
CA LYS A 159 4.36 7.09 17.05
C LYS A 159 5.00 7.28 15.67
N SER A 160 5.83 8.31 15.53
CA SER A 160 6.56 8.58 14.29
C SER A 160 7.61 7.52 13.99
N GLU A 161 8.38 7.11 15.00
CA GLU A 161 9.39 6.05 14.89
C GLU A 161 8.72 4.75 14.46
N TRP A 162 7.64 4.35 15.14
CA TRP A 162 6.87 3.18 14.73
C TRP A 162 6.30 3.30 13.31
N TYR A 163 5.77 4.46 12.94
CA TYR A 163 5.25 4.68 11.59
C TYR A 163 6.34 4.51 10.52
N ILE A 164 7.54 5.03 10.76
CA ILE A 164 8.70 4.97 9.86
C ILE A 164 9.28 3.55 9.81
N GLN A 165 9.49 2.91 10.96
CA GLN A 165 10.02 1.55 11.02
C GLN A 165 9.08 0.56 10.32
N THR A 166 7.77 0.64 10.59
CA THR A 166 6.79 -0.20 9.91
C THR A 166 6.76 0.04 8.41
N THR A 167 6.95 1.29 7.94
CA THR A 167 7.05 1.56 6.50
C THR A 167 8.23 0.88 5.84
N PHE A 168 9.40 0.94 6.45
CA PHE A 168 10.61 0.34 5.90
C PHE A 168 10.52 -1.18 5.90
N ILE A 169 10.08 -1.78 7.00
CA ILE A 169 9.87 -3.24 7.08
C ILE A 169 8.87 -3.71 6.01
N ASP A 170 7.75 -3.00 5.84
CA ASP A 170 6.77 -3.33 4.81
C ASP A 170 7.35 -3.12 3.40
N ARG A 171 8.16 -2.08 3.19
CA ARG A 171 8.78 -1.80 1.89
C ARG A 171 9.81 -2.86 1.52
N GLU A 172 10.61 -3.33 2.47
CA GLU A 172 11.54 -4.44 2.26
C GLU A 172 10.82 -5.73 1.91
N LYS A 173 9.70 -6.05 2.58
CA LYS A 173 8.88 -7.22 2.24
C LYS A 173 8.37 -7.13 0.80
N ILE A 174 7.91 -5.94 0.38
CA ILE A 174 7.46 -5.68 -0.99
C ILE A 174 8.63 -5.87 -1.97
N ARG A 175 9.81 -5.31 -1.66
CA ARG A 175 11.02 -5.44 -2.48
C ARG A 175 11.46 -6.90 -2.65
N ARG A 176 11.37 -7.70 -1.59
CA ARG A 176 11.68 -9.15 -1.62
C ARG A 176 10.64 -9.98 -2.37
N GLY A 177 9.50 -9.41 -2.81
CA GLY A 177 8.44 -10.17 -3.48
C GLY A 177 7.69 -11.13 -2.56
N SER A 178 7.68 -10.88 -1.25
CA SER A 178 6.94 -11.72 -0.29
C SER A 178 5.42 -11.64 -0.51
N LYS A 179 4.66 -12.65 -0.08
CA LYS A 179 3.18 -12.65 -0.15
C LYS A 179 2.60 -11.53 0.72
N ILE A 180 2.03 -10.52 0.08
CA ILE A 180 1.57 -9.29 0.74
C ILE A 180 0.18 -8.91 0.23
N ASP A 181 -0.65 -8.36 1.12
CA ASP A 181 -2.00 -7.92 0.79
C ASP A 181 -1.95 -6.65 -0.07
N LYS A 182 -2.80 -6.57 -1.11
CA LYS A 182 -2.93 -5.38 -1.98
C LYS A 182 -3.14 -4.08 -1.21
N ILE A 183 -3.89 -4.13 -0.11
CA ILE A 183 -4.16 -2.98 0.76
C ILE A 183 -2.88 -2.50 1.45
N LEU A 184 -2.00 -3.42 1.85
CA LEU A 184 -0.72 -3.07 2.47
C LEU A 184 0.18 -2.34 1.48
N ILE A 185 0.24 -2.80 0.22
CA ILE A 185 1.00 -2.12 -0.85
C ILE A 185 0.50 -0.69 -1.03
N LYS A 186 -0.82 -0.49 -1.21
CA LYS A 186 -1.41 0.86 -1.35
C LYS A 186 -1.16 1.76 -0.12
N LYS A 187 -1.21 1.19 1.08
CA LYS A 187 -0.87 1.94 2.30
C LYS A 187 0.60 2.31 2.30
N ASN A 188 1.49 1.37 2.00
CA ASN A 188 2.93 1.58 1.97
C ASN A 188 3.33 2.67 0.97
N THR A 189 2.80 2.65 -0.26
CA THR A 189 3.06 3.70 -1.25
C THR A 189 2.65 5.08 -0.73
N GLY A 190 1.43 5.21 -0.18
CA GLY A 190 0.96 6.47 0.41
C GLY A 190 1.70 6.89 1.69
N LYS A 191 2.40 5.98 2.38
CA LYS A 191 3.27 6.33 3.50
C LYS A 191 4.65 6.78 3.01
N MET A 192 5.23 6.07 2.04
CA MET A 192 6.53 6.41 1.42
C MET A 192 6.49 7.76 0.72
N THR A 193 5.43 8.08 -0.01
CA THR A 193 5.29 9.40 -0.66
C THR A 193 5.30 10.54 0.36
N ARG A 194 4.62 10.38 1.51
CA ARG A 194 4.66 11.38 2.58
C ARG A 194 6.04 11.56 3.18
N LEU A 195 6.78 10.47 3.39
CA LEU A 195 8.14 10.54 3.90
C LEU A 195 9.08 11.20 2.89
N TRP A 196 8.90 10.91 1.60
CA TRP A 196 9.64 11.55 0.51
C TRP A 196 9.37 13.06 0.46
N PHE A 197 8.11 13.49 0.44
CA PHE A 197 7.76 14.93 0.43
C PHE A 197 8.31 15.66 1.65
N ARG A 198 8.31 15.02 2.82
CA ARG A 198 8.91 15.58 4.03
C ARG A 198 10.42 15.76 3.90
N ALA A 199 11.12 14.75 3.37
CA ALA A 199 12.56 14.85 3.12
C ALA A 199 12.87 15.93 2.08
N GLU A 200 12.04 16.04 1.04
CA GLU A 200 12.22 17.02 -0.03
C GLU A 200 11.99 18.46 0.46
N GLN A 201 10.95 18.70 1.26
CA GLN A 201 10.73 19.99 1.91
C GLN A 201 11.91 20.37 2.82
N ASN A 202 12.42 19.42 3.60
CA ASN A 202 13.60 19.68 4.43
C ASN A 202 14.85 19.98 3.58
N ARG A 203 15.02 19.29 2.44
CA ARG A 203 16.13 19.55 1.50
C ARG A 203 16.05 20.97 0.94
N GLN A 204 14.86 21.43 0.56
CA GLN A 204 14.63 22.79 0.06
C GLN A 204 14.89 23.86 1.13
N MET A 205 14.39 23.64 2.36
CA MET A 205 14.67 24.55 3.48
C MET A 205 16.17 24.62 3.78
N ASN A 206 16.85 23.47 3.82
CA ASN A 206 18.30 23.42 4.04
C ASN A 206 19.08 24.17 2.95
N TYR A 207 18.60 24.17 1.70
CA TYR A 207 19.22 24.91 0.59
C TYR A 207 19.07 26.42 0.78
N ILE A 208 17.89 26.89 1.21
CA ILE A 208 17.66 28.31 1.49
C ILE A 208 18.50 28.76 2.70
N GLU A 209 18.59 27.93 3.74
CA GLU A 209 19.35 28.24 4.96
C GLU A 209 20.87 28.23 4.74
N LYS A 210 21.39 27.25 3.99
CA LYS A 210 22.85 27.09 3.78
C LYS A 210 23.36 27.80 2.52
N GLY A 211 22.46 28.26 1.67
CA GLY A 211 22.80 28.83 0.36
C GLY A 211 23.12 27.76 -0.69
N PRO A 212 23.56 28.19 -1.89
CA PRO A 212 23.88 27.29 -2.99
C PRO A 212 25.03 26.34 -2.61
N TYR A 213 24.89 25.06 -2.99
CA TYR A 213 25.94 24.06 -2.76
C TYR A 213 27.15 24.24 -3.68
N ILE A 214 26.97 24.93 -4.81
CA ILE A 214 28.00 25.15 -5.83
C ILE A 214 28.69 26.48 -5.53
N LEU A 215 30.02 26.46 -5.53
CA LEU A 215 30.83 27.67 -5.34
C LEU A 215 30.79 28.54 -6.59
N PHE A 216 30.90 29.86 -6.40
CA PHE A 216 30.89 30.80 -7.53
C PHE A 216 32.02 30.54 -8.55
N SER A 217 33.20 30.11 -8.08
CA SER A 217 34.34 29.75 -8.94
C SER A 217 34.03 28.56 -9.86
N GLU A 218 33.35 27.53 -9.34
CA GLU A 218 32.95 26.35 -10.11
C GLU A 218 31.90 26.71 -11.16
N ILE A 219 30.96 27.62 -10.82
CA ILE A 219 29.96 28.14 -11.76
C ILE A 219 30.64 28.88 -12.92
N LEU A 220 31.60 29.76 -12.62
CA LEU A 220 32.34 30.49 -13.66
C LEU A 220 33.12 29.55 -14.57
N GLN A 221 33.78 28.52 -14.02
CA GLN A 221 34.48 27.52 -14.82
C GLN A 221 33.53 26.74 -15.71
N ALA A 222 32.41 26.25 -15.17
CA ALA A 222 31.40 25.54 -15.96
C ALA A 222 30.81 26.42 -17.06
N PHE A 223 30.56 27.70 -16.77
CA PHE A 223 30.06 28.68 -17.73
C PHE A 223 31.09 28.96 -18.84
N ASN A 224 32.37 29.11 -18.49
CA ASN A 224 33.45 29.34 -19.46
C ASN A 224 33.63 28.13 -20.38
N ILE A 225 33.68 26.92 -19.82
CA ILE A 225 33.77 25.68 -20.61
C ILE A 225 32.58 25.57 -21.56
N PHE A 226 31.38 25.88 -21.08
CA PHE A 226 30.19 25.86 -21.91
C PHE A 226 30.21 26.93 -23.02
N SER A 227 30.71 28.14 -22.73
CA SER A 227 30.81 29.21 -23.72
C SER A 227 31.86 28.91 -24.80
N GLU A 228 33.02 28.39 -24.40
CA GLU A 228 34.07 27.93 -25.32
C GLU A 228 33.55 26.81 -26.22
N TRP A 229 32.82 25.84 -25.66
CA TRP A 229 32.23 24.75 -26.43
C TRP A 229 31.20 25.25 -27.45
N LEU A 230 30.34 26.20 -27.09
CA LEU A 230 29.39 26.82 -28.02
C LEU A 230 30.11 27.60 -29.13
N ASN A 231 31.21 28.29 -28.82
CA ASN A 231 32.03 29.02 -29.78
C ASN A 231 32.72 28.07 -30.77
N LEU A 232 33.23 26.92 -30.30
CA LEU A 232 33.83 25.89 -31.16
C LEU A 232 32.82 25.32 -32.16
N ILE A 233 31.59 25.08 -31.72
CA ILE A 233 30.50 24.57 -32.57
C ILE A 233 29.92 25.67 -33.48
N ARG A 234 30.17 26.94 -33.17
CA ARG A 234 29.51 28.10 -33.80
C ARG A 234 27.99 27.97 -33.75
N PHE A 235 27.48 27.56 -32.58
CA PHE A 235 26.06 27.29 -32.42
C PHE A 235 25.23 28.57 -32.57
N PRO A 236 24.25 28.63 -33.49
CA PRO A 236 23.38 29.79 -33.61
C PRO A 236 22.43 29.89 -32.41
N LEU A 237 22.29 31.09 -31.84
CA LEU A 237 21.33 31.33 -30.76
C LEU A 237 19.91 31.02 -31.22
N ILE A 238 19.17 30.26 -30.40
CA ILE A 238 17.76 29.94 -30.67
C ILE A 238 16.93 31.21 -30.49
N SER A 239 16.34 31.71 -31.58
CA SER A 239 15.43 32.84 -31.56
C SER A 239 14.07 32.47 -30.97
N LEU A 240 13.43 33.40 -30.27
CA LEU A 240 12.03 33.27 -29.89
C LEU A 240 11.14 33.09 -31.14
N PRO A 241 10.11 32.23 -31.10
CA PRO A 241 9.29 31.91 -32.26
C PRO A 241 8.44 33.11 -32.71
N CYS A 242 8.73 33.65 -33.89
CA CYS A 242 7.94 34.74 -34.48
C CYS A 242 6.50 34.30 -34.79
N PHE A 243 5.54 35.23 -34.82
CA PHE A 243 4.12 34.91 -35.08
C PHE A 243 3.84 34.22 -36.43
N SER A 244 4.76 34.33 -37.39
CA SER A 244 4.59 33.86 -38.77
C SER A 244 5.33 32.55 -39.09
N GLN A 245 5.90 31.85 -38.09
CA GLN A 245 6.65 30.61 -38.35
C GLN A 245 5.73 29.47 -38.81
N LYS A 246 6.05 28.89 -39.98
CA LYS A 246 5.28 27.80 -40.60
C LYS A 246 5.32 26.49 -39.80
N SER A 247 6.34 26.30 -38.97
CA SER A 247 6.54 25.10 -38.15
C SER A 247 5.63 25.03 -36.92
N ASP A 248 5.07 26.15 -36.48
CA ASP A 248 4.41 26.25 -35.17
C ASP A 248 3.15 25.41 -35.08
N LEU A 249 2.38 25.34 -36.17
CA LEU A 249 1.21 24.49 -36.24
C LEU A 249 1.58 23.00 -36.12
N LYS A 250 2.66 22.58 -36.77
CA LYS A 250 3.14 21.19 -36.69
C LYS A 250 3.61 20.85 -35.27
N LEU A 251 4.37 21.74 -34.64
CA LEU A 251 4.83 21.56 -33.26
C LEU A 251 3.66 21.53 -32.27
N LEU A 252 2.65 22.37 -32.47
CA LEU A 252 1.44 22.36 -31.66
C LEU A 252 0.70 21.03 -31.79
N VAL A 253 0.46 20.55 -33.02
CA VAL A 253 -0.19 19.26 -33.25
C VAL A 253 0.58 18.12 -32.57
N LEU A 254 1.90 18.04 -32.78
CA LEU A 254 2.75 17.04 -32.14
C LEU A 254 2.70 17.11 -30.60
N SER A 255 2.70 18.31 -30.03
CA SER A 255 2.60 18.48 -28.58
C SER A 255 1.24 18.02 -28.03
N VAL A 256 0.15 18.31 -28.75
CA VAL A 256 -1.20 17.89 -28.39
C VAL A 256 -1.36 16.38 -28.51
N GLU A 257 -0.81 15.77 -29.56
CA GLU A 257 -0.77 14.32 -29.74
C GLU A 257 -0.01 13.63 -28.59
N ASN A 258 1.18 14.12 -28.24
CA ASN A 258 1.94 13.61 -27.09
C ASN A 258 1.15 13.71 -25.77
N ILE A 259 0.39 14.80 -25.56
CA ILE A 259 -0.45 14.94 -24.37
C ILE A 259 -1.62 13.95 -24.41
N ARG A 260 -2.23 13.73 -25.59
CA ARG A 260 -3.30 12.75 -25.78
C ARG A 260 -2.83 11.33 -25.51
N GLU A 261 -1.69 10.92 -26.05
CA GLU A 261 -1.13 9.58 -25.84
C GLU A 261 -0.87 9.28 -24.36
N ASN A 262 -0.27 10.22 -23.63
CA ASN A 262 -0.05 10.08 -22.19
C ASN A 262 -1.35 9.95 -21.40
N ASN A 263 -2.41 10.61 -21.87
CA ASN A 263 -3.72 10.61 -21.24
C ASN A 263 -4.48 9.31 -21.49
N LEU A 264 -4.27 8.59 -22.61
CA LEU A 264 -4.95 7.32 -22.90
C LEU A 264 -4.72 6.23 -21.84
N HIS A 265 -3.60 6.30 -21.10
CA HIS A 265 -3.27 5.36 -20.03
C HIS A 265 -3.97 5.65 -18.68
N LEU A 266 -4.54 6.84 -18.51
CA LEU A 266 -5.25 7.24 -17.30
C LEU A 266 -6.75 6.93 -17.49
N GLY A 267 -7.24 5.91 -16.78
CA GLY A 267 -8.61 5.42 -16.93
C GLY A 267 -9.68 6.51 -17.02
N ILE A 268 -10.61 6.29 -17.96
CA ILE A 268 -11.58 7.20 -18.61
C ILE A 268 -12.49 8.04 -17.67
N ASN A 269 -12.52 7.78 -16.35
CA ASN A 269 -13.58 8.26 -15.46
C ASN A 269 -13.15 9.30 -14.43
N SER A 270 -12.39 10.33 -14.84
CA SER A 270 -12.23 11.52 -14.01
C SER A 270 -12.80 12.75 -14.72
N GLY A 271 -13.63 13.56 -14.05
CA GLY A 271 -14.15 14.80 -14.65
C GLY A 271 -13.05 15.77 -15.11
N LYS A 272 -11.83 15.62 -14.56
CA LYS A 272 -10.63 16.32 -15.03
C LYS A 272 -10.19 15.88 -16.42
N PHE A 273 -10.23 14.57 -16.71
CA PHE A 273 -9.89 14.02 -18.03
C PHE A 273 -10.84 14.53 -19.13
N ASN A 274 -12.15 14.58 -18.85
CA ASN A 274 -13.12 15.13 -19.80
C ASN A 274 -12.92 16.63 -20.05
N ASN A 275 -12.48 17.38 -19.03
CA ASN A 275 -12.17 18.78 -19.19
C ASN A 275 -10.85 19.00 -19.94
N GLU A 276 -9.85 18.15 -19.73
CA GLU A 276 -8.56 18.21 -20.44
C GLU A 276 -8.69 17.78 -21.90
N SER A 277 -9.44 16.72 -22.20
CA SER A 277 -9.73 16.30 -23.58
C SER A 277 -10.50 17.37 -24.35
N LYS A 278 -11.55 17.97 -23.76
CA LYS A 278 -12.25 19.13 -24.34
C LYS A 278 -11.32 20.33 -24.55
N LYS A 279 -10.40 20.59 -23.62
CA LYS A 279 -9.39 21.65 -23.81
C LYS A 279 -8.47 21.33 -24.99
N LEU A 280 -8.02 20.09 -25.14
CA LEU A 280 -7.17 19.66 -26.26
C LEU A 280 -7.90 19.74 -27.60
N GLU A 281 -9.18 19.39 -27.65
CA GLU A 281 -10.03 19.59 -28.83
C GLU A 281 -10.22 21.07 -29.16
N ASN A 282 -10.50 21.91 -28.16
CA ASN A 282 -10.59 23.36 -28.35
C ASN A 282 -9.27 23.97 -28.86
N ILE A 283 -8.13 23.42 -28.44
CA ILE A 283 -6.80 23.83 -28.92
C ILE A 283 -6.63 23.51 -30.41
N LEU A 284 -7.08 22.35 -30.86
CA LEU A 284 -7.01 21.96 -32.28
C LEU A 284 -8.02 22.69 -33.16
N ASN A 285 -9.20 23.03 -32.62
CA ASN A 285 -10.23 23.75 -33.36
C ASN A 285 -9.81 25.20 -33.68
N ASN A 286 -9.04 25.84 -32.79
CA ASN A 286 -8.57 27.23 -32.94
C ASN A 286 -7.05 27.37 -32.74
N PRO A 287 -6.23 26.79 -33.63
CA PRO A 287 -4.79 26.67 -33.40
C PRO A 287 -4.08 28.02 -33.37
N TYR A 288 -4.48 28.98 -34.21
CA TYR A 288 -3.86 30.31 -34.24
C TYR A 288 -4.11 31.13 -32.97
N LEU A 289 -5.32 31.09 -32.41
CA LEU A 289 -5.62 31.77 -31.15
C LEU A 289 -4.84 31.17 -29.98
N THR A 290 -4.68 29.84 -29.97
CA THR A 290 -3.87 29.19 -28.93
C THR A 290 -2.38 29.50 -29.06
N LEU A 291 -1.83 29.49 -30.27
CA LEU A 291 -0.44 29.91 -30.51
C LEU A 291 -0.20 31.35 -30.07
N LYS A 292 -1.16 32.25 -30.33
CA LYS A 292 -1.11 33.62 -29.81
C LYS A 292 -1.07 33.65 -28.28
N SER A 293 -1.96 32.91 -27.61
CA SER A 293 -1.98 32.83 -26.15
C SER A 293 -0.74 32.19 -25.51
N ILE A 294 -0.06 31.30 -26.24
CA ILE A 294 1.18 30.65 -25.79
C ILE A 294 2.34 31.63 -25.90
N LYS A 295 2.39 32.44 -26.96
CA LYS A 295 3.45 33.43 -27.20
C LYS A 295 3.31 34.71 -26.38
N GLU A 296 2.09 35.04 -25.94
CA GLU A 296 1.81 36.20 -25.08
C GLU A 296 2.09 35.94 -23.58
N LYS A 297 2.23 34.67 -23.18
CA LYS A 297 2.57 34.27 -21.81
C LYS A 297 4.07 34.10 -21.64
#